data_AF-A0A5K0VCL5-F1
#
_entry.id   AF-A0A5K0VCL5-F1
#
_cell.length_a   1.000
_cell.length_b   1.000
_cell.length_c   1.000
_cell.angle_alpha   90.00
_cell.angle_beta   90.00
_cell.angle_gamma   90.00
#
_symmetry.space_group_name_H-M   'P 1'
#
loop_
_entity.id
_entity.type
_entity.pdbx_description
1 polymer ?
#
loop_
_entity_poly.entity_id
_entity_poly.type
_entity_poly.pdbx_seq_one_letter_code
_entity_poly.pdbx_strand_id
1 'polypeptide(L)' 'AAKNMRLDKFEIPTKIKLLPDAWTPESGLVTAALKLKREVIRKAFAKDLTDLYA' A
#
# COMPACT_ATOMS: atom_id res chain seq x y z
N ALA A 1 10.64 12.92 -7.85
CA ALA A 1 10.13 11.61 -8.33
C ALA A 1 8.86 11.79 -9.17
N ALA A 2 7.69 12.08 -8.58
CA ALA A 2 6.41 12.15 -9.33
C ALA A 2 6.36 13.20 -10.47
N LYS A 3 6.90 14.41 -10.26
CA LYS A 3 6.99 15.45 -11.32
C LYS A 3 7.79 15.01 -12.56
N ASN A 4 8.79 14.14 -12.37
CA ASN A 4 9.62 13.66 -13.47
C ASN A 4 8.94 12.53 -14.24
N MET A 5 7.92 11.90 -13.66
CA MET A 5 7.17 10.79 -14.24
C MET A 5 5.90 11.24 -14.97
N ARG A 6 5.65 12.56 -15.06
CA ARG A 6 4.48 13.16 -15.73
C ARG A 6 3.14 12.57 -15.28
N LEU A 7 3.05 12.24 -13.99
CA LEU A 7 1.83 11.71 -13.39
C LEU A 7 0.82 12.84 -13.18
N ASP A 8 -0.46 12.52 -13.38
CA ASP A 8 -1.55 13.39 -13.02
C ASP A 8 -1.69 13.49 -11.49
N LYS A 9 -2.28 14.59 -11.02
CA LYS A 9 -2.42 14.85 -9.57
C LYS A 9 -3.17 13.75 -8.83
N PHE A 10 -4.14 13.09 -9.49
CA PHE A 10 -4.94 12.02 -8.88
C PHE A 10 -4.20 10.68 -8.79
N GLU A 11 -3.09 10.51 -9.50
CA GLU A 11 -2.26 9.29 -9.46
C GLU A 11 -1.28 9.30 -8.26
N ILE A 12 -1.14 10.45 -7.59
CA ILE A 12 -0.22 10.66 -6.48
C ILE A 12 -0.97 10.43 -5.16
N PRO A 13 -0.56 9.47 -4.31
CA PRO A 13 -1.17 9.27 -2.99
C PRO A 13 -1.07 10.53 -2.14
N THR A 14 -2.18 10.96 -1.55
CA THR A 14 -2.25 12.19 -0.75
C THR A 14 -1.98 11.94 0.73
N LYS A 15 -2.28 10.74 1.23
CA LYS A 15 -2.00 10.31 2.61
C LYS A 15 -1.30 8.95 2.59
N ILE A 16 -0.27 8.79 3.43
CA ILE A 16 0.55 7.57 3.52
C ILE A 16 0.71 7.21 5.00
N LYS A 17 0.53 5.94 5.34
CA LYS A 17 0.84 5.38 6.66
C LYS A 17 2.15 4.60 6.58
N LEU A 18 3.09 4.88 7.48
CA LEU A 18 4.31 4.10 7.64
C LEU A 18 4.02 2.90 8.55
N LEU A 19 4.44 1.72 8.12
CA LEU A 19 4.31 0.48 8.89
C LEU A 19 5.70 0.09 9.42
N PRO A 20 5.81 -0.29 10.70
CA PRO A 20 7.08 -0.77 11.25
C PRO A 20 7.41 -2.19 10.77
N ASP A 21 6.39 -2.98 10.42
CA ASP A 21 6.52 -4.38 10.02
C ASP A 21 6.74 -4.51 8.50
N ALA A 22 7.75 -5.30 8.13
CA ALA A 22 8.06 -5.59 6.73
C ALA A 22 7.07 -6.60 6.13
N TRP A 23 6.77 -6.45 4.84
CA TRP A 23 5.93 -7.40 4.12
C TRP A 23 6.76 -8.58 3.61
N THR A 24 6.63 -9.72 4.30
CA THR A 24 7.34 -10.96 3.95
C THR A 24 6.38 -12.02 3.43
N PRO A 25 6.85 -13.04 2.67
CA PRO A 25 5.99 -14.15 2.23
C PRO A 25 5.29 -14.86 3.40
N GLU A 26 5.95 -14.96 4.55
CA GLU A 26 5.45 -15.60 5.78
C GLU A 26 4.32 -14.79 6.42
N SER A 27 4.37 -13.46 6.34
CA SER A 27 3.25 -12.59 6.75
C SER A 27 1.99 -12.78 5.88
N GLY A 28 2.12 -13.44 4.73
CA GLY A 28 1.01 -13.69 3.81
C GLY A 28 0.59 -12.49 2.97
N LEU A 29 1.23 -11.32 3.11
CA LEU A 29 0.92 -10.09 2.37
C LEU A 29 1.50 -10.07 0.95
N VAL A 30 2.57 -10.83 0.72
CA VAL A 30 3.24 -10.94 -0.58
C VAL A 30 3.41 -12.40 -1.00
N THR A 31 3.71 -12.63 -2.27
CA THR A 31 4.11 -13.96 -2.77
C THR A 31 5.57 -14.24 -2.42
N ALA A 32 6.02 -15.49 -2.61
CA ALA A 32 7.44 -15.85 -2.47
C ALA A 32 8.37 -15.04 -3.37
N ALA A 33 7.85 -14.50 -4.48
CA ALA A 33 8.57 -13.60 -5.38
C ALA A 33 8.35 -12.11 -5.06
N LEU A 34 7.89 -11.79 -3.84
CA LEU A 34 7.60 -10.43 -3.34
C LEU A 34 6.58 -9.65 -4.17
N LYS A 35 5.68 -10.33 -4.89
CA LYS A 35 4.55 -9.68 -5.57
C LYS A 35 3.44 -9.42 -4.56
N LEU A 36 2.79 -8.26 -4.64
CA LEU A 36 1.71 -7.87 -3.74
C LEU A 36 0.46 -8.75 -3.90
N LYS A 37 -0.04 -9.31 -2.81
CA LYS A 37 -1.36 -9.95 -2.76
C LYS A 37 -2.42 -8.89 -2.47
N ARG A 38 -2.85 -8.17 -3.51
CA ARG A 38 -3.71 -6.97 -3.41
C ARG A 38 -4.97 -7.19 -2.57
N GLU A 39 -5.67 -8.30 -2.73
CA GLU A 39 -6.90 -8.57 -1.99
C GLU A 39 -6.64 -8.74 -0.48
N VAL A 40 -5.59 -9.48 -0.12
CA VAL A 40 -5.19 -9.71 1.28
C VAL A 40 -4.79 -8.39 1.94
N ILE A 41 -3.95 -7.61 1.27
CA ILE A 41 -3.52 -6.28 1.74
C ILE A 41 -4.73 -5.36 1.92
N ARG A 42 -5.65 -5.32 0.93
CA ARG A 42 -6.86 -4.49 1.02
C ARG A 42 -7.69 -4.84 2.25
N LYS A 43 -7.88 -6.14 2.54
CA LYS A 43 -8.64 -6.60 3.71
C LYS A 43 -7.91 -6.25 5.02
N ALA A 44 -6.60 -6.51 5.09
CA ALA A 44 -5.80 -6.28 6.28
C ALA A 44 -5.78 -4.80 6.72
N PHE A 45 -5.69 -3.88 5.75
CA PHE A 45 -5.56 -2.44 6.02
C PHE A 45 -6.84 -1.63 5.74
N ALA A 46 -7.99 -2.29 5.55
CA ALA A 46 -9.25 -1.61 5.22
C ALA A 46 -9.63 -0.57 6.29
N LYS A 47 -9.48 -0.93 7.57
CA LYS A 47 -9.77 -0.04 8.69
C LYS A 47 -8.80 1.14 8.71
N ASP A 48 -7.51 0.88 8.59
CA ASP A 48 -6.48 1.94 8.57
C ASP A 48 -6.70 2.93 7.42
N LEU A 49 -7.05 2.43 6.23
CA LEU A 49 -7.35 3.29 5.08
C LEU A 49 -8.61 4.12 5.32
N THR A 50 -9.63 3.56 5.95
CA THR A 50 -10.84 4.29 6.32
C THR A 50 -10.52 5.40 7.31
N ASP A 51 -9.79 5.09 8.38
CA ASP A 51 -9.38 6.05 9.40
C ASP A 51 -8.44 7.14 8.82
N LEU A 52 -7.59 6.78 7.85
CA LEU A 52 -6.67 7.71 7.20
C LEU A 52 -7.42 8.75 6.34
N TYR A 53 -8.51 8.36 5.69
CA TYR A 53 -9.27 9.22 4.77
C TYR A 53 -10.60 9.74 5.33
N ALA A 54 -10.96 9.38 6.55
CA ALA A 54 -12.06 9.98 7.30
C ALA A 54 -11.95 11.51 7.39
#